data_AF-A0A552FJJ6-F1
#
_entry.id   AF-A0A552FJJ6-F1
#
_cell.length_a   1.000
_cell.length_b   1.000
_cell.length_c   1.000
_cell.angle_alpha   90.00
_cell.angle_beta   90.00
_cell.angle_gamma   90.00
#
_symmetry.space_group_name_H-M   'P 1'
#
loop_
_entity.id
_entity.type
_entity.pdbx_description
1 polymer ?
#
loop_
_entity_poly.entity_id
_entity_poly.type
_entity_poly.pdbx_seq_one_letter_code
_entity_poly.pdbx_strand_id
1 'polypeptide(L)'
;MARFYADEQFPLPVVELLRNLGHDVLTVQEAGNANQRIPDEQVLAFAVSQERAILTINRIDFIRLHRRDDQHFGIVVCTNNRNWQQFTEILG
;
A
#
# COMPACT_ATOMS: atom_id res chain seq x y z
N MET A 1 -12.09 2.48 -13.80
CA MET A 1 -10.83 2.95 -13.21
C MET A 1 -10.77 2.47 -11.77
N ALA A 2 -9.69 1.80 -11.34
CA ALA A 2 -9.60 1.40 -9.93
C ALA A 2 -9.16 2.56 -9.03
N ARG A 3 -9.66 2.59 -7.80
CA ARG A 3 -9.32 3.58 -6.77
C ARG A 3 -8.47 2.91 -5.70
N PHE A 4 -7.29 3.47 -5.45
CA PHE A 4 -6.30 2.92 -4.53
C PHE A 4 -5.96 3.91 -3.42
N TYR A 5 -5.66 3.36 -2.26
CA TYR A 5 -5.02 4.04 -1.15
C TYR A 5 -3.65 3.39 -0.89
N ALA A 6 -2.58 4.11 -1.22
CA ALA A 6 -1.23 3.61 -1.10
C ALA A 6 -0.67 3.88 0.30
N ASP A 7 -0.27 2.80 0.96
CA ASP A 7 0.31 2.79 2.30
C ASP A 7 1.60 3.62 2.38
N GLU A 8 2.01 4.03 3.59
CA GLU A 8 3.06 5.03 3.82
C GLU A 8 4.40 4.65 3.16
N GLN A 9 4.74 3.36 3.20
CA GLN A 9 5.98 2.83 2.63
C GLN A 9 5.84 2.33 1.18
N PHE A 10 4.68 2.53 0.56
CA PHE A 10 4.45 2.05 -0.80
C PHE A 10 5.29 2.88 -1.81
N PRO A 11 5.98 2.24 -2.77
CA PRO A 11 6.91 2.95 -3.65
C PRO A 11 6.22 4.01 -4.53
N LEU A 12 6.59 5.27 -4.37
CA LEU A 12 6.08 6.38 -5.19
C LEU A 12 6.22 6.18 -6.71
N PRO A 13 7.31 5.59 -7.25
CA PRO A 13 7.39 5.32 -8.68
C PRO A 13 6.27 4.40 -9.18
N VAL A 14 5.81 3.46 -8.35
CA VAL A 14 4.69 2.57 -8.70
C VAL A 14 3.37 3.34 -8.66
N VAL A 15 3.19 4.26 -7.71
CA VAL A 15 2.02 5.16 -7.65
C VAL A 15 1.91 5.98 -8.93
N GLU A 16 3.00 6.58 -9.40
CA GLU A 16 3.03 7.38 -10.63
C GLU A 16 2.71 6.55 -11.86
N LEU A 17 3.27 5.34 -11.98
CA LEU A 17 2.96 4.42 -13.07
C LEU A 17 1.47 4.03 -13.09
N LEU A 18 0.88 3.73 -11.92
CA LEU A 18 -0.54 3.41 -11.82
C LEU A 18 -1.43 4.60 -12.22
N ARG A 19 -1.05 5.83 -11.82
CA ARG A 19 -1.73 7.05 -12.26
C ARG A 19 -1.64 7.26 -13.77
N ASN A 20 -0.47 7.01 -14.37
CA ASN A 20 -0.29 7.08 -15.82
C ASN A 20 -1.10 6.03 -16.59
N LEU A 21 -1.38 4.88 -15.96
CA LEU A 21 -2.33 3.88 -16.47
C LEU A 21 -3.81 4.27 -16.25
N GLY A 22 -4.05 5.42 -15.63
CA GLY A 22 -5.36 6.02 -15.39
C GLY A 22 -5.90 5.84 -13.96
N HIS A 23 -5.30 4.98 -13.13
CA HIS A 23 -5.85 4.69 -11.81
C HIS A 23 -5.88 5.93 -10.90
N ASP A 24 -6.94 6.02 -10.08
CA ASP A 24 -7.02 7.03 -9.03
C ASP A 24 -6.27 6.50 -7.80
N VAL A 25 -5.06 6.99 -7.56
CA VAL A 25 -4.24 6.58 -6.40
C VAL A 25 -4.13 7.77 -5.46
N LEU A 26 -4.50 7.58 -4.19
CA LEU A 26 -4.27 8.52 -3.09
C LEU A 26 -3.20 7.91 -2.18
N THR A 27 -2.18 8.67 -1.79
CA THR A 27 -1.16 8.19 -0.84
C THR A 27 -1.52 8.56 0.60
N VAL A 28 -0.98 7.81 1.57
CA VAL A 28 -1.08 8.16 3.02
C VAL A 28 -0.56 9.58 3.28
N GLN A 29 0.48 10.01 2.58
CA GLN A 29 1.06 11.35 2.65
C GLN A 29 0.09 12.43 2.14
N GLU A 30 -0.51 12.23 0.97
CA GLU A 30 -1.47 13.17 0.38
C GLU A 30 -2.76 13.27 1.20
N ALA A 31 -3.18 12.17 1.84
CA ALA A 31 -4.30 12.16 2.77
C ALA A 31 -4.01 12.87 4.10
N GLY A 32 -2.77 13.30 4.35
CA GLY A 32 -2.37 13.91 5.61
C GLY A 32 -2.23 12.92 6.77
N ASN A 33 -2.28 11.61 6.49
CA ASN A 33 -2.23 10.54 7.48
C ASN A 33 -0.82 10.00 7.77
N ALA A 34 0.20 10.51 7.05
CA ALA A 34 1.59 10.08 7.21
C ALA A 34 2.21 10.51 8.56
N ASN A 35 3.18 9.72 9.04
CA ASN A 35 3.92 9.89 10.28
C ASN A 35 3.07 9.94 11.56
N GLN A 36 1.80 9.57 11.48
CA GLN A 36 0.90 9.60 12.63
C GLN A 36 0.97 8.32 13.49
N ARG A 37 1.77 7.32 13.07
CA ARG A 37 1.82 5.98 13.67
C ARG A 37 0.42 5.38 13.86
N ILE A 38 -0.48 5.67 12.90
CA ILE A 38 -1.83 5.13 12.94
C ILE A 38 -1.77 3.60 12.77
N PRO A 39 -2.55 2.82 13.54
CA PRO A 39 -2.64 1.37 13.38
C PRO A 39 -3.15 0.98 11.98
N ASP A 40 -2.76 -0.20 11.51
CA ASP A 40 -3.18 -0.73 10.20
C ASP A 40 -4.71 -0.80 10.07
N GLU A 41 -5.44 -1.06 11.17
CA GLU A 41 -6.91 -1.00 11.19
C GLU A 41 -7.46 0.38 10.81
N GLN A 42 -6.81 1.46 11.25
CA GLN A 42 -7.24 2.82 10.93
C GLN A 42 -6.90 3.18 9.48
N VAL A 43 -5.77 2.70 8.97
CA VAL A 43 -5.42 2.81 7.54
C VAL A 43 -6.49 2.11 6.69
N LEU A 44 -6.89 0.89 7.06
CA LEU A 44 -7.95 0.15 6.39
C LEU A 44 -9.31 0.87 6.50
N ALA A 45 -9.69 1.36 7.69
CA ALA A 45 -10.93 2.09 7.89
C ALA A 45 -10.99 3.38 7.05
N PHE A 46 -9.89 4.12 6.94
CA PHE A 46 -9.79 5.27 6.06
C PHE A 46 -10.01 4.86 4.60
N ALA A 47 -9.32 3.82 4.12
CA ALA A 47 -9.50 3.32 2.76
C ALA A 47 -10.96 2.94 2.47
N VAL A 48 -11.62 2.25 3.41
CA VAL A 48 -13.04 1.90 3.32
C VAL A 48 -13.92 3.14 3.23
N SER A 49 -13.71 4.14 4.09
CA SER A 49 -14.47 5.40 4.06
C SER A 49 -14.31 6.19 2.74
N GLN A 50 -13.20 5.97 2.04
CA GLN A 50 -12.90 6.59 0.76
C GLN A 50 -13.25 5.70 -0.43
N GLU A 51 -13.80 4.50 -0.20
CA GLU A 51 -14.09 3.48 -1.20
C GLU A 51 -12.87 3.11 -2.07
N ARG A 52 -11.73 2.88 -1.40
CA ARG A 52 -10.44 2.59 -2.03
C ARG A 52 -9.91 1.23 -1.61
N ALA A 53 -9.29 0.51 -2.54
CA ALA A 53 -8.49 -0.67 -2.22
C ALA A 53 -7.12 -0.26 -1.65
N ILE A 54 -6.59 -1.01 -0.69
CA ILE A 54 -5.24 -0.77 -0.15
C ILE A 54 -4.17 -1.23 -1.15
N LEU A 55 -3.11 -0.45 -1.35
CA LEU A 55 -1.83 -0.89 -1.91
C LEU A 55 -0.77 -0.88 -0.80
N THR A 56 -0.17 -2.02 -0.49
CA THR A 56 0.82 -2.12 0.60
C THR A 56 1.95 -3.09 0.30
N ILE A 57 3.11 -2.86 0.92
CA ILE A 57 4.21 -3.82 1.04
C ILE A 57 4.22 -4.52 2.42
N ASN A 58 3.40 -4.07 3.38
CA ASN A 58 3.18 -4.72 4.67
C ASN A 58 2.25 -5.94 4.50
N ARG A 59 2.81 -7.01 3.95
CA ARG A 59 2.07 -8.22 3.59
C ARG A 59 1.40 -8.89 4.78
N ILE A 60 2.12 -9.06 5.89
CA ILE A 60 1.67 -9.96 6.96
C ILE A 60 0.46 -9.35 7.68
N ASP A 61 0.51 -8.06 8.00
CA ASP A 61 -0.54 -7.43 8.80
C ASP A 61 -1.81 -7.21 7.99
N PHE A 62 -1.70 -6.77 6.74
CA PHE A 62 -2.88 -6.59 5.89
C PHE A 62 -3.54 -7.91 5.45
N ILE A 63 -2.78 -9.03 5.34
CA ILE A 63 -3.39 -10.36 5.19
C ILE A 63 -4.15 -10.76 6.45
N ARG A 64 -3.63 -10.46 7.64
CA ARG A 64 -4.32 -10.72 8.90
C ARG A 64 -5.61 -9.90 9.02
N LEU A 65 -5.56 -8.63 8.63
CA LEU A 65 -6.73 -7.76 8.59
C LEU A 65 -7.80 -8.27 7.62
N HIS A 66 -7.43 -8.64 6.38
CA HIS A 66 -8.35 -9.23 5.41
C HIS A 66 -9.12 -10.44 5.97
N ARG A 67 -8.44 -11.30 6.73
CA ARG A 67 -9.05 -12.50 7.31
C ARG A 67 -9.96 -12.20 8.50
N ARG A 68 -9.73 -11.07 9.18
CA ARG A 68 -10.53 -10.63 10.32
C ARG A 68 -11.77 -9.87 9.86
N ASP A 69 -11.66 -9.13 8.78
CA ASP A 69 -12.72 -8.29 8.22
C ASP A 69 -12.63 -8.29 6.69
N ASP A 70 -13.66 -8.83 6.03
CA ASP A 70 -13.77 -8.88 4.58
C ASP A 70 -14.58 -7.70 3.99
N GLN A 71 -15.09 -6.79 4.84
CA GLN A 71 -15.83 -5.60 4.42
C GLN A 71 -14.89 -4.46 4.00
N HIS A 72 -14.19 -4.68 2.88
CA HIS A 72 -13.30 -3.68 2.30
C HIS A 72 -13.29 -3.75 0.76
N PHE A 73 -12.80 -2.69 0.13
CA PHE A 73 -12.75 -2.58 -1.35
C PHE A 73 -11.57 -3.34 -1.99
N GLY A 74 -10.84 -4.12 -1.20
CA GLY A 74 -9.74 -4.98 -1.64
C GLY A 74 -8.41 -4.56 -1.05
N ILE A 75 -7.48 -5.53 -1.02
CA ILE A 75 -6.12 -5.33 -0.54
C ILE A 75 -5.17 -5.94 -1.58
N VAL A 76 -4.30 -5.11 -2.14
CA VAL A 76 -3.26 -5.52 -3.07
C VAL A 76 -1.94 -5.48 -2.32
N VAL A 77 -1.36 -6.66 -2.11
CA VAL A 77 -0.07 -6.80 -1.46
C VAL A 77 1.01 -6.97 -2.52
N CYS A 78 1.93 -6.01 -2.57
CA CYS A 78 3.10 -6.07 -3.44
C CYS A 78 4.27 -6.70 -2.68
N THR A 79 4.89 -7.72 -3.27
CA THR A 79 6.11 -8.29 -2.71
C THR A 79 7.29 -7.62 -3.38
N ASN A 80 8.17 -7.00 -2.59
CA ASN A 80 9.40 -6.45 -3.13
C ASN A 80 10.32 -7.63 -3.46
N ASN A 81 10.51 -7.94 -4.74
CA ASN A 81 11.45 -8.97 -5.17
C ASN A 81 12.87 -8.40 -5.07
N ARG A 82 13.36 -8.24 -3.84
CA ARG A 82 14.71 -7.77 -3.56
C ARG A 82 15.66 -8.95 -3.81
N ASN A 83 16.26 -8.97 -4.99
CA ASN A 83 17.33 -9.91 -5.28
C ASN A 83 18.60 -9.50 -4.52
N TRP A 84 18.69 -9.90 -3.26
CA TRP A 84 19.75 -9.48 -2.33
C TRP A 84 21.16 -9.94 -2.75
N GLN A 85 21.27 -10.98 -3.58
CA GLN A 85 22.56 -11.44 -4.14
C GLN A 85 23.27 -10.34 -4.91
N GLN A 86 22.53 -9.52 -5.64
CA GLN A 86 23.09 -8.43 -6.44
C GLN A 86 23.59 -7.26 -5.58
N PHE A 87 23.04 -7.10 -4.37
CA PHE A 87 23.46 -6.07 -3.42
C PHE A 87 24.77 -6.45 -2.71
N THR A 88 25.01 -7.75 -2.51
CA THR A 88 26.25 -8.25 -1.88
C THR A 88 27.46 -8.24 -2.82
N GLU A 89 27.25 -8.31 -4.14
CA GLU A 89 28.32 -8.29 -5.14
C GLU A 89 28.99 -6.91 -5.32
N ILE A 90 28.33 -5.82 -4.89
CA ILE A 90 28.89 -4.45 -4.98
C ILE A 90 29.75 -4.10 -3.75
N LEU A 91 29.61 -4.85 -2.66
CA LEU A 91 30.29 -4.61 -1.39
C LEU A 91 31.49 -5.55 -1.13
N GLY A 92 31.77 -6.47 -2.05
CA GLY A 92 32.96 -7.33 -2.04
C GLY A 92 33.95 -6.93 -3.14
#